data_AF-A0A6G2D677-F1
#
_entry.id   AF-A0A6G2D677-F1
#
_cell.length_a   1.000
_cell.length_b   1.000
_cell.length_c   1.000
_cell.angle_alpha   90.00
_cell.angle_beta   90.00
_cell.angle_gamma   90.00
#
_symmetry.space_group_name_H-M   'P 1'
#
loop_
_entity.id
_entity.type
_entity.pdbx_description
1 polymer ?
#
loop_
_entity_poly.entity_id
_entity_poly.type
_entity_poly.pdbx_seq_one_letter_code
_entity_poly.pdbx_strand_id
1 'polypeptide(L)'
;MNQTEMIRLIQKVELDAIKEFKKICEENDIDFFLRGGSVLGAVKYDGFIPWDDDMDIFMLGSEREIFFQKFSQKFSDKYWIHNSQTPNYGM
;
A
#
# COMPACT_ATOMS: atom_id res chain seq x y z
N MET A 1 -20.40 3.25 -15.12
CA MET A 1 -19.86 2.60 -13.92
C MET A 1 -20.34 3.39 -12.71
N ASN A 2 -20.99 2.75 -11.77
CA ASN A 2 -21.45 3.40 -10.54
C ASN A 2 -20.30 3.50 -9.52
N GLN A 3 -20.51 4.26 -8.44
CA GLN A 3 -19.49 4.49 -7.41
C GLN A 3 -19.01 3.17 -6.78
N THR A 4 -19.91 2.23 -6.50
CA THR A 4 -19.55 0.94 -5.91
C THR A 4 -18.67 0.11 -6.85
N GLU A 5 -18.98 0.07 -8.14
CA GLU A 5 -18.15 -0.60 -9.14
C GLU A 5 -16.74 0.03 -9.22
N MET A 6 -16.66 1.35 -9.13
CA MET A 6 -15.38 2.07 -9.10
C MET A 6 -14.55 1.72 -7.86
N ILE A 7 -15.16 1.72 -6.67
CA ILE A 7 -14.49 1.32 -5.42
C ILE A 7 -13.96 -0.11 -5.53
N ARG A 8 -14.75 -1.05 -6.07
CA ARG A 8 -14.29 -2.44 -6.26
C ARG A 8 -13.09 -2.56 -7.20
N LEU A 9 -12.99 -1.71 -8.21
CA LEU A 9 -11.81 -1.66 -9.07
C LEU A 9 -10.60 -1.10 -8.33
N ILE A 10 -10.76 -0.06 -7.53
CA ILE A 10 -9.68 0.51 -6.71
C ILE A 10 -9.16 -0.55 -5.73
N GLN A 11 -10.05 -1.17 -4.95
CA GLN A 11 -9.71 -2.24 -3.99
C GLN A 11 -8.93 -3.39 -4.65
N LYS A 12 -9.29 -3.74 -5.90
CA LYS A 12 -8.55 -4.76 -6.65
C LYS A 12 -7.13 -4.31 -6.98
N VAL A 13 -6.95 -3.08 -7.47
CA VAL A 13 -5.64 -2.51 -7.78
C VAL A 13 -4.77 -2.41 -6.53
N GLU A 14 -5.35 -1.97 -5.41
CA GLU A 14 -4.65 -1.87 -4.13
C GLU A 14 -4.26 -3.25 -3.57
N LEU A 15 -5.15 -4.24 -3.66
CA LEU A 15 -4.84 -5.61 -3.24
C LEU A 15 -3.68 -6.21 -4.05
N ASP A 16 -3.62 -5.90 -5.34
CA ASP A 16 -2.51 -6.36 -6.19
C ASP A 16 -1.21 -5.60 -5.85
N ALA A 17 -1.29 -4.29 -5.57
CA ALA A 17 -0.16 -3.49 -5.12
C ALA A 17 0.42 -3.98 -3.78
N ILE A 18 -0.42 -4.31 -2.79
CA ILE A 18 0.07 -4.78 -1.48
C ILE A 18 0.68 -6.18 -1.54
N LYS A 19 0.25 -7.04 -2.47
CA LYS A 19 0.91 -8.34 -2.69
C LYS A 19 2.33 -8.15 -3.20
N GLU A 20 2.55 -7.18 -4.09
CA GLU A 20 3.89 -6.85 -4.60
C GLU A 20 4.75 -6.15 -3.54
N PHE A 21 4.15 -5.24 -2.76
CA PHE A 21 4.76 -4.65 -1.57
C PHE A 21 5.21 -5.73 -0.58
N LYS A 22 4.31 -6.66 -0.24
CA LYS A 22 4.57 -7.77 0.70
C LYS A 22 5.73 -8.62 0.23
N LYS A 23 5.80 -8.92 -1.07
CA LYS A 23 6.92 -9.68 -1.65
C LYS A 23 8.27 -8.99 -1.44
N ILE A 24 8.35 -7.66 -1.57
CA ILE A 24 9.58 -6.92 -1.27
C ILE A 24 9.93 -7.02 0.21
N CYS A 25 8.93 -6.87 1.08
CA CYS A 25 9.15 -6.93 2.52
C CYS A 25 9.70 -8.31 2.93
N GLU A 26 9.09 -9.39 2.42
CA GLU A 26 9.55 -10.77 2.65
C GLU A 26 10.95 -11.05 2.09
N GLU A 27 11.29 -10.50 0.92
CA GLU A 27 12.62 -10.67 0.31
C GLU A 27 13.74 -9.92 1.04
N ASN A 28 13.41 -8.96 1.92
CA ASN A 28 14.38 -8.08 2.59
C ASN A 28 14.23 -8.09 4.12
N ASP A 29 13.51 -9.06 4.68
CA ASP A 29 13.26 -9.20 6.13
C ASP A 29 12.72 -7.89 6.77
N ILE A 30 11.77 -7.25 6.10
CA ILE A 30 11.12 -6.01 6.58
C ILE A 30 9.75 -6.35 7.16
N ASP A 31 9.53 -5.98 8.42
CA ASP A 31 8.23 -6.14 9.05
C ASP A 31 7.26 -5.03 8.66
N PHE A 32 6.00 -5.40 8.42
CA PHE A 32 4.91 -4.45 8.23
C PHE A 32 3.59 -4.98 8.80
N PHE A 33 2.67 -4.07 9.10
CA PHE A 33 1.36 -4.39 9.64
C PHE A 33 0.28 -3.60 8.90
N LEU A 34 -0.91 -4.19 8.73
CA LEU A 34 -2.09 -3.41 8.34
C LEU A 34 -2.43 -2.41 9.45
N ARG A 35 -2.91 -1.24 9.06
CA ARG A 35 -3.28 -0.15 9.99
C ARG A 35 -4.69 0.36 9.68
N GLY A 36 -5.30 1.04 10.65
CA GLY A 36 -6.53 1.82 10.42
C GLY A 36 -7.70 1.01 9.87
N GLY A 37 -8.32 1.52 8.81
CA GLY A 37 -9.44 0.88 8.11
C GLY A 37 -9.06 -0.47 7.53
N SER A 38 -7.82 -0.65 7.06
CA SER A 38 -7.38 -1.88 6.41
C SER A 38 -7.34 -3.08 7.36
N VAL A 39 -6.83 -2.91 8.59
CA VAL A 39 -6.85 -4.00 9.59
C VAL A 39 -8.27 -4.28 10.08
N LEU A 40 -9.09 -3.25 10.24
CA LEU A 40 -10.51 -3.42 10.59
C LEU A 40 -11.27 -4.18 9.49
N GLY A 41 -11.04 -3.83 8.23
CA GLY A 41 -11.55 -4.50 7.06
C GLY A 41 -11.22 -5.98 7.09
N ALA A 42 -9.93 -6.30 7.19
CA ALA A 42 -9.44 -7.67 7.15
C ALA A 42 -10.12 -8.55 8.22
N VAL A 43 -10.26 -8.02 9.45
CA VAL A 43 -10.86 -8.77 10.56
C VAL A 43 -12.38 -8.87 10.47
N LYS A 44 -13.07 -7.78 10.05
CA LYS A 44 -14.54 -7.70 10.12
C LYS A 44 -15.24 -8.16 8.84
N TYR A 45 -14.63 -7.92 7.68
CA TYR A 45 -15.21 -8.11 6.35
C TYR A 45 -14.47 -9.14 5.50
N ASP A 46 -13.41 -9.77 6.04
CA ASP A 46 -12.53 -10.69 5.30
C ASP A 46 -11.93 -10.05 4.03
N GLY A 47 -11.60 -8.76 4.12
CA GLY A 47 -11.14 -7.97 2.99
C GLY A 47 -11.23 -6.47 3.26
N PHE A 48 -11.49 -5.67 2.25
CA PHE A 48 -11.69 -4.23 2.43
C PHE A 48 -13.01 -3.91 3.13
N ILE A 49 -13.06 -2.78 3.84
CA ILE A 49 -14.34 -2.18 4.21
C ILE A 49 -15.09 -1.83 2.90
N PRO A 50 -16.40 -2.11 2.77
CA PRO A 50 -17.07 -2.07 1.47
C PRO A 50 -17.08 -0.72 0.75
N TRP A 51 -16.89 0.37 1.47
CA TRP A 51 -16.91 1.75 0.97
C TRP A 51 -15.54 2.44 1.03
N ASP A 52 -14.51 1.72 1.43
CA ASP A 52 -13.14 2.22 1.59
C ASP A 52 -12.40 2.09 0.28
N ASP A 53 -11.67 3.12 -0.10
CA ASP A 53 -10.97 3.25 -1.37
C ASP A 53 -9.45 3.41 -1.22
N ASP A 54 -8.92 3.24 0.00
CA ASP A 54 -7.49 3.20 0.27
C ASP A 54 -7.05 2.01 1.14
N MET A 55 -5.73 1.85 1.24
CA MET A 55 -5.11 1.00 2.25
C MET A 55 -4.01 1.69 3.05
N ASP A 56 -4.06 1.43 4.35
CA ASP A 56 -3.09 1.86 5.33
C ASP A 56 -2.22 0.68 5.80
N ILE A 57 -0.92 0.93 5.80
CA ILE A 57 0.08 0.05 6.41
C ILE A 57 0.97 0.83 7.38
N PHE A 58 1.62 0.07 8.27
CA PHE A 58 2.65 0.56 9.16
C PHE A 58 3.96 -0.20 8.91
N MET A 59 5.07 0.53 8.92
CA MET A 59 6.44 0.01 8.82
C MET A 59 7.33 0.81 9.78
N LEU A 60 8.38 0.18 10.32
CA LEU A 60 9.35 0.89 11.16
C LEU A 60 10.13 1.91 10.33
N GLY A 61 10.34 3.10 10.90
CA GLY A 61 11.07 4.18 10.23
C GLY A 61 12.50 3.80 9.86
N SER A 62 13.13 2.89 10.63
CA SER A 62 14.47 2.35 10.35
C SER A 62 14.53 1.48 9.09
N GLU A 63 13.42 0.86 8.69
CA GLU A 63 13.35 -0.06 7.54
C GLU A 63 12.85 0.64 6.28
N ARG A 64 12.16 1.78 6.45
CA ARG A 64 11.54 2.55 5.36
C ARG A 64 12.50 2.92 4.24
N GLU A 65 13.72 3.32 4.56
CA GLU A 65 14.70 3.72 3.55
C GLU A 65 15.16 2.54 2.69
N ILE A 66 15.38 1.38 3.33
CA ILE A 66 15.72 0.13 2.65
C ILE A 66 14.56 -0.26 1.71
N PHE A 67 13.33 -0.19 2.21
CA PHE A 67 12.14 -0.44 1.40
C PHE A 67 12.09 0.48 0.17
N PHE A 68 12.21 1.80 0.33
CA PHE A 68 12.14 2.75 -0.79
C PHE A 68 13.21 2.49 -1.84
N GLN A 69 14.44 2.17 -1.43
CA GLN A 69 15.51 1.82 -2.35
C GLN A 69 15.17 0.55 -3.15
N LYS A 70 14.77 -0.53 -2.47
CA LYS A 70 14.47 -1.82 -3.09
C LYS A 70 13.25 -1.75 -3.99
N PHE A 71 12.22 -1.04 -3.54
CA PHE A 71 11.00 -0.82 -4.31
C PHE A 71 11.28 -0.04 -5.59
N SER A 72 12.00 1.08 -5.51
CA SER A 72 12.33 1.90 -6.69
C SER A 72 13.17 1.12 -7.71
N GLN A 73 14.09 0.27 -7.24
CA GLN A 73 14.89 -0.58 -8.12
C GLN A 73 14.06 -1.62 -8.88
N LYS A 74 13.02 -2.17 -8.25
CA LYS A 74 12.23 -3.28 -8.80
C LYS A 74 11.01 -2.82 -9.60
N PHE A 75 10.47 -1.64 -9.29
CA PHE A 75 9.11 -1.27 -9.69
C PHE A 75 8.95 0.16 -10.21
N SER A 76 10.05 0.86 -10.52
CA SER A 76 10.01 2.25 -11.01
C SER A 76 9.32 2.45 -12.36
N ASP A 77 9.09 1.38 -13.12
CA ASP A 77 8.33 1.37 -14.37
C ASP A 77 6.80 1.27 -14.15
N LYS A 78 6.37 0.82 -12.97
CA LYS A 78 4.96 0.55 -12.65
C LYS A 78 4.40 1.42 -11.53
N TYR A 79 5.22 1.76 -10.53
CA TYR A 79 4.80 2.49 -9.34
C TYR A 79 5.69 3.72 -9.10
N TRP A 80 5.11 4.67 -8.38
CA TRP A 80 5.79 5.87 -7.93
C TRP A 80 5.60 6.05 -6.43
N ILE A 81 6.68 6.38 -5.72
CA ILE A 81 6.65 6.74 -4.31
C ILE A 81 6.49 8.26 -4.21
N HIS A 82 5.37 8.70 -3.63
CA HIS A 82 5.12 10.08 -3.28
C HIS A 82 5.39 10.31 -1.78
N ASN A 83 6.40 11.10 -1.44
CA ASN A 83 6.82 11.32 -0.05
C ASN A 83 7.43 12.72 0.14
N SER A 84 7.96 13.01 1.35
CA SER A 84 8.54 14.31 1.71
C SER A 84 9.73 14.79 0.86
N GLN A 85 10.31 13.93 0.02
CA GLN A 85 11.37 14.29 -0.93
C GLN A 85 10.82 14.67 -2.31
N THR A 86 9.51 14.46 -2.55
CA THR A 86 8.86 14.79 -3.81
C THR A 86 8.65 16.30 -3.93
N PRO A 87 8.95 16.92 -5.10
CA PRO A 87 8.61 18.32 -5.33
C PRO A 87 7.13 18.59 -5.06
N ASN A 88 6.85 19.68 -4.35
CA ASN A 88 5.49 20.08 -3.95
C ASN A 88 4.76 19.09 -3.02
N TYR A 89 5.49 18.30 -2.23
CA TYR A 89 4.87 17.43 -1.23
C TYR A 89 4.00 18.24 -0.25
N GLY A 90 2.71 17.92 -0.20
CA GLY A 90 1.73 18.56 0.69
C GLY A 90 1.17 19.91 0.20
N MET A 91 1.46 20.31 -1.04
CA MET A 91 0.91 21.52 -1.68
C MET A 91 -0.14 21.18 -2.75
#